data_AF-A0A7C6HZE2-F1
#
_entry.id   AF-A0A7C6HZE2-F1
#
_cell.length_a   1.000
_cell.length_b   1.000
_cell.length_c   1.000
_cell.angle_alpha   90.00
_cell.angle_beta   90.00
_cell.angle_gamma   90.00
#
_symmetry.space_group_name_H-M   'P 1'
#
loop_
_entity.id
_entity.type
_entity.pdbx_description
1 polymer ?
#
loop_
_entity_poly.entity_id
_entity_poly.type
_entity_poly.pdbx_seq_one_letter_code
_entity_poly.pdbx_strand_id
1 'polypeptide(L)'
;HMQGQPFLGSQASTPRQYVFAARDRVDESYDMVRSVRNKDFLYIRNFYPNEPYTIWVPYANRMPIMQEVMRLDAENRLNAHQKKWMSYQRPPEELYDVKADPFQLNNLTENPEYAEILEEMRAQHEKWTIETGDLGHMNESELIERMWPGGIQPLTDKPYFIINAEEERGAKNYQEGGSFSFPMTVAFYCPTHGASIVYSTDDGANPQWKLYSGPLHLPKGTHTIRIKAVRYGYKGSDEVVGVFNIK
;
A
#
# COMPACT_ATOMS: atom_id res chain seq x y z
N HIS A 1 3.66 9.03 1.37
CA HIS A 1 2.36 9.53 1.87
C HIS A 1 1.56 8.34 2.37
N MET A 2 1.11 8.34 3.62
CA MET A 2 0.31 7.24 4.18
C MET A 2 -1.17 7.58 4.01
N GLN A 3 -1.97 6.66 3.46
CA GLN A 3 -3.41 6.86 3.28
C GLN A 3 -4.21 6.52 4.53
N GLY A 4 -3.62 5.81 5.50
CA GLY A 4 -4.25 5.47 6.77
C GLY A 4 -4.49 6.68 7.68
N GLN A 5 -5.48 6.58 8.55
CA GLN A 5 -5.76 7.59 9.59
C GLN A 5 -5.54 6.96 10.96
N PRO A 6 -4.91 7.68 11.91
CA PRO A 6 -4.87 7.22 13.28
C PRO A 6 -6.29 7.07 13.84
N PHE A 7 -6.57 5.96 14.50
CA PHE A 7 -7.88 5.67 15.10
C PHE A 7 -7.82 5.48 16.63
N LEU A 8 -6.63 5.62 17.23
CA LEU A 8 -6.39 5.49 18.68
C LEU A 8 -5.60 6.69 19.22
N GLY A 9 -5.82 6.98 20.50
CA GLY A 9 -5.09 8.02 21.24
C GLY A 9 -5.54 9.45 20.94
N SER A 10 -4.80 10.43 21.45
CA SER A 10 -5.07 11.86 21.27
C SER A 10 -4.96 12.36 19.82
N GLN A 11 -4.37 11.54 18.94
CA GLN A 11 -4.21 11.78 17.51
C GLN A 11 -5.31 11.15 16.65
N ALA A 12 -6.31 10.50 17.29
CA ALA A 12 -7.40 9.85 16.57
C ALA A 12 -8.13 10.84 15.66
N SER A 13 -8.27 10.47 14.39
CA SER A 13 -9.01 11.23 13.39
C SER A 13 -10.50 10.89 13.42
N THR A 14 -11.30 11.70 12.74
CA THR A 14 -12.72 11.41 12.51
C THR A 14 -12.88 10.03 11.84
N PRO A 15 -13.80 9.18 12.30
CA PRO A 15 -14.06 7.88 11.68
C PRO A 15 -14.43 8.01 10.20
N ARG A 16 -13.93 7.07 9.38
CA ARG A 16 -14.27 7.01 7.97
C ARG A 16 -15.73 6.61 7.77
N GLN A 17 -16.34 7.18 6.75
CA GLN A 17 -17.66 6.76 6.27
C GLN A 17 -17.58 5.53 5.39
N TYR A 18 -16.49 5.40 4.60
CA TYR A 18 -16.27 4.31 3.66
C TYR A 18 -14.92 3.63 3.90
N VAL A 19 -14.90 2.32 3.66
CA VAL A 19 -13.70 1.48 3.57
C VAL A 19 -13.65 0.91 2.17
N PHE A 20 -12.44 0.91 1.61
CA PHE A 20 -12.17 0.42 0.26
C PHE A 20 -11.29 -0.82 0.35
N ALA A 21 -11.50 -1.77 -0.55
CA ALA A 21 -10.60 -2.91 -0.71
C ALA A 21 -10.38 -3.19 -2.20
N ALA A 22 -9.18 -3.66 -2.51
CA ALA A 22 -8.79 -4.10 -3.83
C ALA A 22 -8.21 -5.50 -3.73
N ARG A 23 -8.53 -6.31 -4.73
CA ARG A 23 -7.93 -7.61 -4.96
C ARG A 23 -7.60 -7.70 -6.44
N ASP A 24 -6.36 -8.06 -6.73
CA ASP A 24 -5.88 -8.34 -8.07
C ASP A 24 -5.52 -9.83 -8.17
N ARG A 25 -4.48 -10.17 -8.94
CA ARG A 25 -3.91 -11.52 -9.02
C ARG A 25 -3.78 -12.19 -7.65
N VAL A 26 -4.24 -13.43 -7.55
CA VAL A 26 -4.01 -14.30 -6.40
C VAL A 26 -3.21 -15.50 -6.87
N ASP A 27 -1.97 -15.59 -6.41
CA ASP A 27 -1.00 -16.59 -6.86
C ASP A 27 -0.96 -16.69 -8.40
N GLU A 28 -1.25 -17.85 -8.99
CA GLU A 28 -1.20 -18.06 -10.43
C GLU A 28 -2.41 -17.50 -11.20
N SER A 29 -3.50 -17.17 -10.49
CA SER A 29 -4.77 -16.79 -11.12
C SER A 29 -4.97 -15.29 -11.17
N TYR A 30 -5.28 -14.79 -12.37
CA TYR A 30 -5.64 -13.40 -12.59
C TYR A 30 -7.05 -13.13 -12.08
N ASP A 31 -7.22 -12.03 -11.36
CA ASP A 31 -8.54 -11.50 -10.97
C ASP A 31 -8.43 -9.99 -10.77
N MET A 32 -9.56 -9.29 -10.73
CA MET A 32 -9.62 -7.89 -10.35
C MET A 32 -11.01 -7.58 -9.78
N VAL A 33 -11.02 -7.32 -8.48
CA VAL A 33 -12.21 -6.99 -7.70
C VAL A 33 -11.93 -5.74 -6.89
N ARG A 34 -12.91 -4.84 -6.85
CA ARG A 34 -12.88 -3.65 -6.00
C ARG A 34 -14.13 -3.61 -5.16
N SER A 35 -14.03 -3.11 -3.94
CA SER A 35 -15.20 -2.96 -3.08
C SER A 35 -15.20 -1.67 -2.31
N VAL A 36 -16.41 -1.14 -2.09
CA VAL A 36 -16.68 -0.01 -1.20
C VAL A 36 -17.67 -0.47 -0.15
N ARG A 37 -17.38 -0.18 1.11
CA ARG A 37 -18.25 -0.51 2.22
C ARG A 37 -18.47 0.70 3.11
N ASN A 38 -19.73 1.01 3.39
CA ASN A 38 -20.10 1.90 4.50
C ASN A 38 -20.63 1.06 5.67
N LYS A 39 -21.31 1.68 6.64
CA LYS A 39 -21.84 0.95 7.82
C LYS A 39 -22.92 -0.07 7.47
N ASP A 40 -23.71 0.21 6.44
CA ASP A 40 -24.96 -0.50 6.15
C ASP A 40 -24.88 -1.30 4.85
N PHE A 41 -23.98 -0.94 3.93
CA PHE A 41 -23.92 -1.50 2.59
C PHE A 41 -22.49 -1.87 2.17
N LEU A 42 -22.39 -2.96 1.40
CA LEU A 42 -21.19 -3.38 0.68
C LEU A 42 -21.49 -3.42 -0.81
N TYR A 43 -20.70 -2.69 -1.58
CA TYR A 43 -20.67 -2.73 -3.04
C TYR A 43 -19.40 -3.43 -3.51
N ILE A 44 -19.51 -4.30 -4.50
CA ILE A 44 -18.41 -5.03 -5.13
C ILE A 44 -18.52 -4.84 -6.65
N ARG A 45 -17.39 -4.52 -7.28
CA ARG A 45 -17.21 -4.49 -8.74
C ARG A 45 -16.32 -5.65 -9.15
N ASN A 46 -16.86 -6.56 -9.95
CA ASN A 46 -16.12 -7.67 -10.55
C ASN A 46 -15.76 -7.29 -12.00
N PHE A 47 -14.47 -7.15 -12.28
CA PHE A 47 -14.02 -6.78 -13.63
C PHE A 47 -13.87 -7.98 -14.57
N TYR A 48 -13.89 -9.19 -14.02
CA TYR A 48 -13.92 -10.45 -14.78
C TYR A 48 -15.18 -11.27 -14.44
N PRO A 49 -16.38 -10.80 -14.85
CA PRO A 49 -17.64 -11.48 -14.52
C PRO A 49 -17.77 -12.87 -15.15
N ASN A 50 -17.00 -13.15 -16.21
CA ASN A 50 -16.96 -14.45 -16.88
C ASN A 50 -16.07 -15.49 -16.16
N GLU A 51 -15.41 -15.10 -15.06
CA GLU A 51 -14.58 -15.97 -14.24
C GLU A 51 -15.34 -16.47 -13.01
N PRO A 52 -15.05 -17.69 -12.51
CA PRO A 52 -15.68 -18.23 -11.31
C PRO A 52 -15.40 -17.38 -10.07
N TYR A 53 -16.29 -17.43 -9.07
CA TYR A 53 -15.98 -16.88 -7.73
C TYR A 53 -14.76 -17.57 -7.12
N THR A 54 -14.67 -18.89 -7.30
CA THR A 54 -13.54 -19.71 -6.89
C THR A 54 -12.54 -19.84 -8.03
N ILE A 55 -11.64 -18.85 -8.11
CA ILE A 55 -10.50 -18.93 -9.04
C ILE A 55 -9.60 -20.14 -8.72
N TRP A 56 -8.90 -20.62 -9.73
CA TRP A 56 -7.99 -21.75 -9.57
C TRP A 56 -6.72 -21.36 -8.81
N VAL A 57 -6.58 -21.85 -7.58
CA VAL A 57 -5.34 -21.69 -6.80
C VAL A 57 -4.97 -23.07 -6.24
N PRO A 58 -3.86 -23.69 -6.68
CA PRO A 58 -3.46 -25.03 -6.26
C PRO A 58 -3.35 -25.17 -4.74
N TYR A 59 -2.81 -24.15 -4.08
CA TYR A 59 -2.67 -24.13 -2.63
C TYR A 59 -4.04 -24.19 -1.92
N ALA A 60 -4.97 -23.29 -2.29
CA ALA A 60 -6.32 -23.25 -1.73
C ALA A 60 -7.08 -24.56 -2.03
N ASN A 61 -6.95 -25.07 -3.25
CA ASN A 61 -7.62 -26.30 -3.66
C ASN A 61 -7.16 -27.52 -2.88
N ARG A 62 -5.89 -27.58 -2.44
CA ARG A 62 -5.38 -28.68 -1.60
C ARG A 62 -5.89 -28.65 -0.16
N MET A 63 -6.51 -27.56 0.28
CA MET A 63 -7.03 -27.47 1.65
C MET A 63 -8.19 -28.46 1.85
N PRO A 64 -8.26 -29.21 2.97
CA PRO A 64 -9.28 -30.23 3.19
C PRO A 64 -10.73 -29.73 3.02
N ILE A 65 -11.02 -28.50 3.43
CA ILE A 65 -12.35 -27.91 3.28
C ILE A 65 -12.70 -27.65 1.80
N MET A 66 -11.73 -27.20 1.00
CA MET A 66 -11.97 -26.95 -0.42
C MET A 66 -12.15 -28.26 -1.19
N GLN A 67 -11.37 -29.30 -0.84
CA GLN A 67 -11.57 -30.65 -1.37
C GLN A 67 -12.99 -31.16 -1.10
N GLU A 68 -13.51 -30.95 0.11
CA GLU A 68 -14.86 -31.37 0.46
C GLU A 68 -15.95 -30.58 -0.27
N VAL A 69 -15.78 -29.25 -0.41
CA VAL A 69 -16.70 -28.42 -1.19
C VAL A 69 -16.72 -28.84 -2.66
N MET A 70 -15.55 -29.10 -3.27
CA MET A 70 -15.45 -29.58 -4.65
C MET A 70 -16.09 -30.97 -4.84
N ARG A 71 -15.90 -31.89 -3.89
CA ARG A 71 -16.56 -33.21 -3.91
C ARG A 71 -18.08 -33.07 -3.85
N LEU A 72 -18.60 -32.25 -2.94
CA LEU A 72 -20.04 -31.99 -2.82
C LEU A 72 -20.60 -31.27 -4.06
N ASP A 73 -19.82 -30.39 -4.70
CA ASP A 73 -20.22 -29.74 -5.94
C ASP A 73 -20.37 -30.75 -7.09
N ALA A 74 -19.37 -31.64 -7.24
CA ALA A 74 -19.35 -32.71 -8.23
C ALA A 74 -20.49 -33.74 -8.01
N GLU A 75 -20.86 -33.99 -6.76
CA GLU A 75 -21.99 -34.84 -6.39
C GLU A 75 -23.35 -34.12 -6.47
N ASN A 76 -23.37 -32.83 -6.82
CA ASN A 76 -24.56 -31.97 -6.83
C ASN A 76 -25.31 -31.94 -5.48
N ARG A 77 -24.54 -31.92 -4.38
CA ARG A 77 -25.03 -31.94 -2.99
C ARG A 77 -24.90 -30.61 -2.26
N LEU A 78 -24.35 -29.59 -2.92
CA LEU A 78 -24.33 -28.22 -2.39
C LEU A 78 -25.74 -27.65 -2.36
N ASN A 79 -26.04 -26.88 -1.31
CA ASN A 79 -27.27 -26.09 -1.28
C ASN A 79 -27.18 -24.89 -2.26
N ALA A 80 -28.30 -24.22 -2.50
CA ALA A 80 -28.37 -23.11 -3.45
C ALA A 80 -27.35 -22.00 -3.18
N HIS A 81 -27.09 -21.66 -1.90
CA HIS A 81 -26.14 -20.62 -1.54
C HIS A 81 -24.68 -21.05 -1.74
N GLN A 82 -24.34 -22.28 -1.36
CA GLN A 82 -23.02 -22.85 -1.61
C GLN A 82 -22.75 -22.99 -3.12
N LYS A 83 -23.78 -23.33 -3.90
CA LYS A 83 -23.67 -23.43 -5.36
C LYS A 83 -23.38 -22.09 -6.02
N LYS A 84 -23.84 -20.96 -5.45
CA LYS A 84 -23.45 -19.61 -5.93
C LYS A 84 -21.95 -19.40 -5.85
N TRP A 85 -21.31 -19.81 -4.75
CA TRP A 85 -19.85 -19.72 -4.57
C TRP A 85 -19.07 -20.60 -5.57
N MET A 86 -19.66 -21.71 -6.01
CA MET A 86 -19.08 -22.59 -7.04
C MET A 86 -19.52 -22.22 -8.47
N SER A 87 -20.17 -21.07 -8.65
CA SER A 87 -20.57 -20.59 -9.97
C SER A 87 -19.36 -20.28 -10.85
N TYR A 88 -19.48 -20.62 -12.15
CA TYR A 88 -18.48 -20.32 -13.18
C TYR A 88 -18.48 -18.86 -13.64
N GLN A 89 -19.45 -18.08 -13.19
CA GLN A 89 -19.59 -16.65 -13.50
C GLN A 89 -20.09 -15.91 -12.26
N ARG A 90 -19.85 -14.60 -12.22
CA ARG A 90 -20.31 -13.70 -11.17
C ARG A 90 -20.89 -12.42 -11.76
N PRO A 91 -21.85 -11.78 -11.08
CA PRO A 91 -22.40 -10.50 -11.52
C PRO A 91 -21.28 -9.46 -11.68
N PRO A 92 -21.33 -8.58 -12.69
CA PRO A 92 -20.38 -7.48 -12.81
C PRO A 92 -20.39 -6.56 -11.58
N GLU A 93 -21.52 -6.47 -10.90
CA GLU A 93 -21.73 -5.66 -9.71
C GLU A 93 -22.55 -6.42 -8.69
N GLU A 94 -22.21 -6.21 -7.42
CA GLU A 94 -22.94 -6.75 -6.28
C GLU A 94 -23.17 -5.65 -5.25
N LEU A 95 -24.39 -5.58 -4.73
CA LEU A 95 -24.78 -4.66 -3.66
C LEU A 95 -25.49 -5.45 -2.56
N TYR A 96 -25.02 -5.30 -1.32
CA TYR A 96 -25.59 -5.98 -0.17
C TYR A 96 -25.91 -5.00 0.94
N ASP A 97 -27.11 -5.07 1.48
CA ASP A 97 -27.44 -4.52 2.80
C ASP A 97 -26.88 -5.46 3.86
N VAL A 98 -25.72 -5.12 4.44
CA VAL A 98 -25.01 -6.02 5.36
C VAL A 98 -25.68 -6.11 6.74
N LYS A 99 -26.65 -5.23 7.02
CA LYS A 99 -27.43 -5.26 8.25
C LYS A 99 -28.63 -6.19 8.12
N ALA A 100 -29.34 -6.12 6.99
CA ALA A 100 -30.47 -6.99 6.68
C ALA A 100 -30.03 -8.38 6.20
N ASP A 101 -28.89 -8.48 5.51
CA ASP A 101 -28.29 -9.71 5.00
C ASP A 101 -26.82 -9.85 5.44
N PRO A 102 -26.57 -10.29 6.69
CA PRO A 102 -25.21 -10.47 7.21
C PRO A 102 -24.37 -11.50 6.44
N PHE A 103 -25.02 -12.39 5.70
CA PHE A 103 -24.37 -13.44 4.90
C PHE A 103 -24.14 -13.02 3.44
N GLN A 104 -24.67 -11.86 3.02
CA GLN A 104 -24.46 -11.29 1.68
C GLN A 104 -24.88 -12.26 0.57
N LEU A 105 -26.06 -12.88 0.73
CA LEU A 105 -26.58 -13.90 -0.18
C LEU A 105 -27.53 -13.32 -1.24
N ASN A 106 -28.05 -12.12 -1.02
CA ASN A 106 -29.04 -11.45 -1.86
C ASN A 106 -28.45 -10.19 -2.49
N ASN A 107 -28.08 -10.29 -3.78
CA ASN A 107 -27.60 -9.14 -4.53
C ASN A 107 -28.76 -8.18 -4.84
N LEU A 108 -28.62 -6.91 -4.46
CA LEU A 108 -29.63 -5.86 -4.56
C LEU A 108 -29.47 -4.97 -5.80
N THR A 109 -28.52 -5.25 -6.71
CA THR A 109 -28.23 -4.38 -7.87
C THR A 109 -29.40 -4.20 -8.83
N GLU A 110 -30.31 -5.16 -8.89
CA GLU A 110 -31.51 -5.10 -9.75
C GLU A 110 -32.74 -4.59 -9.01
N ASN A 111 -32.63 -4.30 -7.70
CA ASN A 111 -33.76 -3.81 -6.91
C ASN A 111 -33.88 -2.28 -7.05
N PRO A 112 -34.97 -1.74 -7.63
CA PRO A 112 -35.13 -0.30 -7.84
C PRO A 112 -35.19 0.51 -6.54
N GLU A 113 -35.57 -0.09 -5.41
CA GLU A 113 -35.59 0.60 -4.10
C GLU A 113 -34.18 0.99 -3.62
N TYR A 114 -33.13 0.31 -4.12
CA TYR A 114 -31.73 0.54 -3.75
C TYR A 114 -30.94 1.29 -4.82
N ALA A 115 -31.61 1.80 -5.87
CA ALA A 115 -30.95 2.46 -6.99
C ALA A 115 -30.10 3.67 -6.56
N GLU A 116 -30.60 4.50 -5.65
CA GLU A 116 -29.85 5.67 -5.14
C GLU A 116 -28.58 5.25 -4.37
N ILE A 117 -28.68 4.20 -3.56
CA ILE A 117 -27.53 3.65 -2.81
C ILE A 117 -26.50 3.03 -3.75
N LEU A 118 -26.95 2.34 -4.80
CA LEU A 118 -26.07 1.76 -5.81
C LEU A 118 -25.26 2.85 -6.53
N GLU A 119 -25.91 3.94 -6.95
CA GLU A 119 -25.25 5.07 -7.60
C GLU A 119 -24.27 5.79 -6.65
N GLU A 120 -24.63 5.98 -5.38
CA GLU A 120 -23.72 6.52 -4.37
C GLU A 120 -22.45 5.65 -4.26
N MET A 121 -22.61 4.34 -4.14
CA MET A 121 -21.48 3.41 -3.99
C MET A 121 -20.60 3.34 -5.24
N ARG A 122 -21.20 3.39 -6.43
CA ARG A 122 -20.48 3.51 -7.71
C ARG A 122 -19.63 4.78 -7.75
N ALA A 123 -20.21 5.91 -7.34
CA ALA A 123 -19.50 7.19 -7.30
C ALA A 123 -18.33 7.17 -6.30
N GLN A 124 -18.52 6.58 -5.11
CA GLN A 124 -17.42 6.42 -4.14
C GLN A 124 -16.31 5.51 -4.68
N HIS A 125 -16.68 4.41 -5.36
CA HIS A 125 -15.74 3.50 -6.00
C HIS A 125 -14.90 4.23 -7.05
N GLU A 126 -15.55 4.90 -8.00
CA GLU A 126 -14.87 5.63 -9.08
C GLU A 126 -13.94 6.73 -8.53
N LYS A 127 -14.44 7.52 -7.58
CA LYS A 127 -13.67 8.55 -6.92
C LYS A 127 -12.40 7.97 -6.29
N TRP A 128 -12.52 6.88 -5.55
CA TRP A 128 -11.37 6.24 -4.90
C TRP A 128 -10.35 5.70 -5.91
N THR A 129 -10.81 5.05 -6.99
CA THR A 129 -9.94 4.53 -8.06
C THR A 129 -9.11 5.66 -8.70
N ILE A 130 -9.73 6.82 -8.95
CA ILE A 130 -9.06 8.00 -9.49
C ILE A 130 -8.06 8.60 -8.48
N GLU A 131 -8.49 8.84 -7.23
CA GLU A 131 -7.67 9.48 -6.20
C GLU A 131 -6.44 8.64 -5.81
N THR A 132 -6.55 7.32 -5.90
CA THR A 132 -5.45 6.40 -5.59
C THR A 132 -4.55 6.10 -6.78
N GLY A 133 -4.97 6.47 -8.00
CA GLY A 133 -4.25 6.12 -9.21
C GLY A 133 -4.17 4.60 -9.42
N ASP A 134 -5.27 3.90 -9.17
CA ASP A 134 -5.36 2.44 -9.25
C ASP A 134 -4.83 1.92 -10.59
N LEU A 135 -3.86 1.02 -10.51
CA LEU A 135 -3.15 0.48 -11.67
C LEU A 135 -3.68 -0.88 -12.12
N GLY A 136 -4.74 -1.41 -11.52
CA GLY A 136 -5.27 -2.75 -11.84
C GLY A 136 -5.68 -2.93 -13.32
N HIS A 137 -6.00 -1.83 -14.01
CA HIS A 137 -6.32 -1.84 -15.44
C HIS A 137 -5.08 -1.93 -16.35
N MET A 138 -3.88 -1.74 -15.81
CA MET A 138 -2.62 -1.87 -16.55
C MET A 138 -2.19 -3.34 -16.53
N ASN A 139 -1.84 -3.90 -17.68
CA ASN A 139 -1.36 -5.28 -17.71
C ASN A 139 0.02 -5.39 -17.05
N GLU A 140 0.36 -6.58 -16.56
CA GLU A 140 1.56 -6.80 -15.74
C GLU A 140 2.86 -6.47 -16.51
N SER A 141 2.91 -6.72 -17.81
CA SER A 141 4.07 -6.39 -18.64
C SER A 141 4.32 -4.87 -18.70
N GLU A 142 3.26 -4.08 -18.87
CA GLU A 142 3.35 -2.61 -18.83
C GLU A 142 3.71 -2.10 -17.43
N LEU A 143 3.18 -2.73 -16.37
CA LEU A 143 3.53 -2.39 -15.00
C LEU A 143 5.02 -2.64 -14.74
N ILE A 144 5.54 -3.79 -15.16
CA ILE A 144 6.95 -4.13 -15.02
C ILE A 144 7.81 -3.14 -15.80
N GLU A 145 7.48 -2.84 -17.06
CA GLU A 145 8.26 -1.88 -17.86
C GLU A 145 8.24 -0.48 -17.24
N ARG A 146 7.10 -0.05 -16.68
CA ARG A 146 6.99 1.22 -15.97
C ARG A 146 7.82 1.24 -14.68
N MET A 147 7.90 0.12 -13.96
CA MET A 147 8.66 0.02 -12.72
C MET A 147 10.17 -0.12 -13.00
N TRP A 148 10.54 -1.06 -13.87
CA TRP A 148 11.90 -1.46 -14.25
C TRP A 148 12.05 -1.37 -15.78
N PRO A 149 12.26 -0.15 -16.32
CA PRO A 149 12.41 0.05 -17.76
C PRO A 149 13.53 -0.83 -18.35
N GLY A 150 13.23 -1.55 -19.42
CA GLY A 150 14.14 -2.52 -20.04
C GLY A 150 14.53 -3.69 -19.12
N GLY A 151 13.74 -3.98 -18.08
CA GLY A 151 14.03 -5.00 -17.07
C GLY A 151 15.15 -4.60 -16.10
N ILE A 152 15.58 -3.34 -16.09
CA ILE A 152 16.65 -2.85 -15.23
C ILE A 152 16.04 -2.24 -13.97
N GLN A 153 16.34 -2.84 -12.82
CA GLN A 153 15.94 -2.29 -11.52
C GLN A 153 16.59 -0.92 -11.31
N PRO A 154 15.82 0.17 -11.13
CA PRO A 154 16.39 1.48 -10.91
C PRO A 154 17.12 1.58 -9.56
N LEU A 155 18.12 2.45 -9.48
CA LEU A 155 18.89 2.71 -8.26
C LEU A 155 18.36 3.94 -7.53
N THR A 156 18.19 3.83 -6.21
CA THR A 156 17.89 4.98 -5.35
C THR A 156 19.12 5.85 -5.21
N ASP A 157 18.98 7.16 -5.43
CA ASP A 157 20.03 8.16 -5.30
C ASP A 157 20.61 8.17 -3.89
N LYS A 158 21.92 8.46 -3.80
CA LYS A 158 22.58 8.66 -2.50
C LYS A 158 21.94 9.86 -1.79
N PRO A 159 21.49 9.71 -0.54
CA PRO A 159 21.03 10.85 0.23
C PRO A 159 22.22 11.74 0.63
N TYR A 160 21.94 12.97 1.07
CA TYR A 160 22.95 13.91 1.54
C TYR A 160 22.46 14.72 2.74
N PHE A 161 23.42 15.32 3.44
CA PHE A 161 23.18 16.18 4.58
C PHE A 161 22.94 17.63 4.14
N ILE A 162 21.94 18.26 4.74
CA ILE A 162 21.64 19.70 4.66
C ILE A 162 21.91 20.28 6.04
N ILE A 163 22.87 21.20 6.11
CA ILE A 163 23.36 21.75 7.37
C ILE A 163 22.70 23.10 7.64
N ASN A 164 22.27 23.33 8.86
CA ASN A 164 21.87 24.65 9.33
C ASN A 164 22.67 25.01 10.58
N ALA A 165 23.73 25.80 10.38
CA ALA A 165 24.66 26.33 11.37
C ALA A 165 25.17 27.71 10.91
N GLU A 166 25.88 28.45 11.77
CA GLU A 166 26.31 29.83 11.47
C GLU A 166 27.00 29.97 10.11
N GLU A 167 27.83 29.00 9.77
CA GLU A 167 28.66 28.96 8.57
C GLU A 167 27.90 28.46 7.32
N GLU A 168 26.75 27.81 7.50
CA GLU A 168 26.03 27.11 6.44
C GLU A 168 24.52 27.12 6.70
N ARG A 169 23.74 27.71 5.80
CA ARG A 169 22.28 27.84 5.89
C ARG A 169 21.57 26.94 4.88
N GLY A 170 22.06 25.70 4.73
CA GLY A 170 21.47 24.68 3.87
C GLY A 170 21.68 24.91 2.38
N ALA A 171 22.72 25.66 1.99
CA ALA A 171 22.99 26.00 0.60
C ALA A 171 23.73 24.89 -0.16
N LYS A 172 24.31 23.91 0.55
CA LYS A 172 25.12 22.83 -0.05
C LYS A 172 24.65 21.45 0.39
N ASN A 173 24.97 20.48 -0.47
CA ASN A 173 24.71 19.06 -0.26
C ASN A 173 25.99 18.40 0.25
N TYR A 174 26.05 18.02 1.52
CA TYR A 174 27.23 17.41 2.12
C TYR A 174 27.14 15.88 2.12
N GLN A 175 28.27 15.20 1.94
CA GLN A 175 28.35 13.73 2.00
C GLN A 175 29.30 13.21 3.10
N GLU A 176 30.15 14.06 3.68
CA GLU A 176 31.20 13.62 4.63
C GLU A 176 31.11 14.27 6.02
N GLY A 177 30.17 15.22 6.22
CA GLY A 177 30.07 16.01 7.45
C GLY A 177 30.98 17.25 7.43
N GLY A 178 31.44 17.70 8.60
CA GLY A 178 32.23 18.93 8.73
C GLY A 178 32.33 19.47 10.16
N SER A 179 32.92 20.66 10.29
CA SER A 179 32.99 21.39 11.57
C SER A 179 32.09 22.62 11.52
N PHE A 180 31.24 22.78 12.53
CA PHE A 180 30.20 23.82 12.57
C PHE A 180 30.03 24.36 13.99
N SER A 181 29.51 25.59 14.10
CA SER A 181 29.22 26.20 15.39
C SER A 181 27.85 25.78 15.94
N PHE A 182 27.75 25.58 17.25
CA PHE A 182 26.46 25.43 17.92
C PHE A 182 25.69 26.77 17.98
N PRO A 183 24.36 26.80 17.80
CA PRO A 183 23.45 25.68 17.57
C PRO A 183 23.41 25.21 16.12
N MET A 184 23.19 23.90 15.93
CA MET A 184 23.13 23.27 14.62
C MET A 184 21.98 22.27 14.51
N THR A 185 21.34 22.24 13.34
CA THR A 185 20.54 21.10 12.89
C THR A 185 21.10 20.48 11.62
N VAL A 186 20.89 19.17 11.47
CA VAL A 186 21.16 18.45 10.23
C VAL A 186 19.87 17.82 9.71
N ALA A 187 19.53 18.12 8.47
CA ALA A 187 18.46 17.48 7.74
C ALA A 187 19.04 16.55 6.67
N PHE A 188 18.24 15.57 6.23
CA PHE A 188 18.62 14.67 5.16
C PHE A 188 17.69 14.86 3.96
N TYR A 189 18.25 14.70 2.76
CA TYR A 189 17.48 14.76 1.52
C TYR A 189 17.94 13.66 0.56
N CYS A 190 17.01 13.11 -0.22
CA CYS A 190 17.26 12.18 -1.30
C CYS A 190 16.53 12.68 -2.56
N PRO A 191 17.22 12.83 -3.71
CA PRO A 191 16.58 13.25 -4.96
C PRO A 191 15.54 12.26 -5.49
N THR A 192 15.66 10.97 -5.17
CA THR A 192 14.71 9.96 -5.64
C THR A 192 13.33 10.18 -5.02
N HIS A 193 12.37 10.60 -5.84
CA HIS A 193 11.01 10.86 -5.40
C HIS A 193 10.36 9.63 -4.76
N GLY A 194 9.79 9.81 -3.56
CA GLY A 194 9.13 8.75 -2.80
C GLY A 194 10.07 7.83 -2.01
N ALA A 195 11.38 8.11 -2.01
CA ALA A 195 12.31 7.40 -1.14
C ALA A 195 12.09 7.76 0.34
N SER A 196 12.18 6.75 1.20
CA SER A 196 12.29 6.91 2.65
C SER A 196 13.77 6.96 3.03
N ILE A 197 14.13 7.86 3.95
CA ILE A 197 15.49 7.98 4.46
C ILE A 197 15.55 7.36 5.85
N VAL A 198 16.59 6.58 6.09
CA VAL A 198 16.92 6.04 7.41
C VAL A 198 18.28 6.52 7.84
N TYR A 199 18.49 6.62 9.15
CA TYR A 199 19.76 7.02 9.71
C TYR A 199 20.16 6.16 10.91
N SER A 200 21.45 6.15 11.21
CA SER A 200 21.99 5.57 12.43
C SER A 200 23.14 6.41 12.96
N THR A 201 23.33 6.34 14.27
CA THR A 201 24.48 6.89 15.00
C THR A 201 25.37 5.78 15.56
N ASP A 202 25.05 4.52 15.25
CA ASP A 202 25.76 3.36 15.77
C ASP A 202 26.98 3.02 14.88
N ASP A 203 28.06 2.63 15.55
CA ASP A 203 29.25 2.10 14.90
C ASP A 203 29.09 0.61 14.54
N GLY A 204 29.97 0.11 13.67
CA GLY A 204 30.07 -1.32 13.34
C GLY A 204 29.16 -1.78 12.19
N ALA A 205 29.17 -3.09 11.94
CA ALA A 205 28.55 -3.68 10.75
C ALA A 205 27.01 -3.78 10.82
N ASN A 206 26.42 -3.80 12.02
CA ASN A 206 24.99 -4.02 12.25
C ASN A 206 24.35 -2.85 13.02
N PRO A 207 24.29 -1.64 12.43
CA PRO A 207 23.71 -0.48 13.09
C PRO A 207 22.18 -0.61 13.22
N GLN A 208 21.61 -0.05 14.29
CA GLN A 208 20.17 0.14 14.37
C GLN A 208 19.76 1.34 13.49
N TRP A 209 18.95 1.08 12.47
CA TRP A 209 18.41 2.12 11.59
C TRP A 209 17.11 2.71 12.15
N LYS A 210 17.04 4.04 12.16
CA LYS A 210 15.86 4.82 12.55
C LYS A 210 15.28 5.50 11.31
N LEU A 211 13.95 5.52 11.21
CA LEU A 211 13.27 6.28 10.16
C LEU A 211 13.50 7.78 10.38
N TYR A 212 13.93 8.48 9.34
CA TYR A 212 14.07 9.93 9.40
C TYR A 212 12.69 10.60 9.27
N SER A 213 12.32 11.38 10.27
CA SER A 213 11.03 12.10 10.32
C SER A 213 11.17 13.62 10.44
N GLY A 214 12.40 14.15 10.49
CA GLY A 214 12.66 15.58 10.60
C GLY A 214 14.08 15.90 11.06
N PRO A 215 14.52 17.17 10.97
CA PRO A 215 15.89 17.56 11.25
C PRO A 215 16.36 17.16 12.65
N LEU A 216 17.59 16.68 12.75
CA LEU A 216 18.21 16.31 14.02
C LEU A 216 18.90 17.53 14.62
N HIS A 217 18.67 17.77 15.91
CA HIS A 217 19.42 18.75 16.68
C HIS A 217 20.65 18.07 17.27
N LEU A 218 21.83 18.52 16.88
CA LEU A 218 23.08 17.92 17.33
C LEU A 218 23.70 18.79 18.44
N PRO A 219 23.97 18.23 19.63
CA PRO A 219 24.64 18.96 20.69
C PRO A 219 26.13 19.15 20.37
N LYS A 220 26.83 19.99 21.13
CA LYS A 220 28.29 20.12 21.04
C LYS A 220 28.98 18.75 21.17
N GLY A 221 30.07 18.57 20.43
CA GLY A 221 30.83 17.32 20.39
C GLY A 221 30.95 16.72 18.98
N THR A 222 31.47 15.50 18.91
CA THR A 222 31.66 14.76 17.67
C THR A 222 30.56 13.72 17.49
N HIS A 223 29.88 13.76 16.35
CA HIS A 223 28.77 12.86 16.01
C HIS A 223 29.04 12.20 14.66
N THR A 224 29.00 10.87 14.62
CA THR A 224 28.98 10.11 13.36
C THR A 224 27.55 9.80 13.00
N ILE A 225 27.13 10.19 11.79
CA ILE A 225 25.78 9.93 11.28
C ILE A 225 25.90 9.18 9.97
N ARG A 226 25.21 8.05 9.89
CA ARG A 226 25.13 7.18 8.72
C ARG A 226 23.73 7.32 8.16
N ILE A 227 23.58 7.52 6.86
CA ILE A 227 22.28 7.65 6.20
C ILE A 227 22.18 6.75 4.97
N LYS A 228 20.96 6.23 4.71
CA LYS A 228 20.60 5.47 3.51
C LYS A 228 19.20 5.87 3.04
N ALA A 229 18.96 5.76 1.75
CA ALA A 229 17.65 5.95 1.15
C ALA A 229 17.14 4.64 0.53
N VAL A 230 15.86 4.37 0.73
CA VAL A 230 15.17 3.20 0.19
C VAL A 230 13.88 3.64 -0.49
N ARG A 231 13.70 3.22 -1.74
CA ARG A 231 12.42 3.32 -2.45
C ARG A 231 11.99 1.93 -2.85
N TYR A 232 10.79 1.51 -2.44
CA TYR A 232 10.27 0.20 -2.81
C TYR A 232 10.21 0.02 -4.34
N GLY A 233 10.59 -1.17 -4.79
CA GLY A 233 10.80 -1.48 -6.19
C GLY A 233 12.17 -1.06 -6.74
N TYR A 234 12.91 -0.16 -6.09
CA TYR A 234 14.27 0.22 -6.49
C TYR A 234 15.33 -0.53 -5.69
N LYS A 235 16.54 -0.61 -6.23
CA LYS A 235 17.73 -0.97 -5.45
C LYS A 235 18.00 0.14 -4.44
N GLY A 236 18.33 -0.23 -3.20
CA GLY A 236 18.66 0.72 -2.13
C GLY A 236 19.90 1.56 -2.48
N SER A 237 19.97 2.76 -1.92
CA SER A 237 21.14 3.62 -2.12
C SER A 237 22.39 3.04 -1.45
N ASP A 238 23.55 3.51 -1.90
CA ASP A 238 24.76 3.37 -1.08
C ASP A 238 24.59 4.14 0.24
N GLU A 239 25.40 3.74 1.23
CA GLU A 239 25.50 4.44 2.51
C GLU A 239 26.30 5.74 2.36
N VAL A 240 25.88 6.78 3.08
CA VAL A 240 26.63 8.02 3.25
C VAL A 240 26.93 8.21 4.73
N VAL A 241 28.19 8.48 5.05
CA VAL A 241 28.68 8.61 6.43
C VAL A 241 29.27 10.00 6.61
N GLY A 242 28.69 10.76 7.54
CA GLY A 242 29.15 12.10 7.90
C GLY A 242 29.66 12.16 9.33
N VAL A 243 30.80 12.83 9.54
CA VAL A 243 31.33 13.14 10.87
C VAL A 243 31.17 14.63 11.15
N PHE A 244 30.44 14.97 12.20
CA PHE A 244 30.11 16.34 12.58
C PHE A 244 30.83 16.74 13.86
N ASN A 245 31.66 17.77 13.79
CA ASN A 245 32.36 18.34 14.94
C ASN A 245 31.74 19.69 15.30
N ILE A 246 30.98 19.73 16.40
CA ILE A 246 30.19 20.90 16.79
C ILE A 246 30.86 21.61 17.96
N LYS A 247 31.26 22.86 17.72
CA LYS A 247 31.99 23.71 18.69
C LYS A 247 31.06 24.59 19.52
#